data_AF-A0A526QG17-F1
#
_entry.id   AF-A0A526QG17-F1
#
_cell.length_a   1.000
_cell.length_b   1.000
_cell.length_c   1.000
_cell.angle_alpha   90.00
_cell.angle_beta   90.00
_cell.angle_gamma   90.00
#
_symmetry.space_group_name_H-M   'P 1'
#
loop_
_entity.id
_entity.type
_entity.pdbx_description
1 polymer ?
#
loop_
_entity_poly.entity_id
_entity_poly.type
_entity_poly.pdbx_seq_one_letter_code
_entity_poly.pdbx_strand_id
1 'polypeptide(L)'
;IHAAWDGGVRLFDTSAVYGAGHSEELLGEALSGRSEAVIVSKFGHSFDPASRQMTGSRFDPEYVRWSVGESLRRLGRDGIDVMLLHLNDLSIEHAEPAFEVLEQLVRAGDIRSYGWSTDFPSSVQAFADRSGFSTVQHSMNVFFDAPSMCKAAYDNSLAQLTRSPLAMGVLTGKFSDGRTVPPDDVRSVPADWQVYFEASRARSELTEQI
;
A
#
# COMPACT_ATOMS: atom_id res chain seq x y z
N ILE A 1 -8.37 -4.81 14.54
CA ILE A 1 -8.84 -5.77 13.50
C ILE A 1 -10.23 -6.29 13.83
N HIS A 2 -10.46 -6.96 14.98
CA HIS A 2 -11.79 -7.48 15.34
C HIS A 2 -12.91 -6.42 15.32
N ALA A 3 -12.71 -5.24 15.92
CA ALA A 3 -13.72 -4.18 15.88
C ALA A 3 -14.11 -3.75 14.43
N ALA A 4 -13.15 -3.70 13.50
CA ALA A 4 -13.44 -3.39 12.10
C ALA A 4 -14.27 -4.50 11.44
N TRP A 5 -13.90 -5.76 11.71
CA TRP A 5 -14.64 -6.92 11.25
C TRP A 5 -16.09 -6.95 11.75
N ASP A 6 -16.27 -6.75 13.06
CA ASP A 6 -17.57 -6.73 13.72
C ASP A 6 -18.42 -5.55 13.22
N GLY A 7 -17.77 -4.44 12.85
CA GLY A 7 -18.37 -3.30 12.17
C GLY A 7 -18.65 -3.49 10.67
N GLY A 8 -18.44 -4.68 10.11
CA GLY A 8 -18.77 -5.00 8.72
C GLY A 8 -17.64 -4.81 7.70
N VAL A 9 -16.45 -4.39 8.11
CA VAL A 9 -15.28 -4.28 7.21
C VAL A 9 -14.85 -5.69 6.76
N ARG A 10 -14.61 -5.85 5.47
CA ARG A 10 -14.13 -7.10 4.87
C ARG A 10 -12.82 -6.95 4.11
N LEU A 11 -12.46 -5.75 3.67
CA LEU A 11 -11.17 -5.49 3.03
C LEU A 11 -10.14 -5.03 4.06
N PHE A 12 -8.97 -5.67 4.08
CA PHE A 12 -7.85 -5.35 4.94
C PHE A 12 -6.58 -5.15 4.11
N ASP A 13 -6.03 -3.95 4.16
CA ASP A 13 -4.79 -3.57 3.48
C ASP A 13 -3.60 -3.58 4.45
N THR A 14 -2.53 -4.27 4.09
CA THR A 14 -1.28 -4.41 4.85
C THR A 14 -0.07 -4.37 3.90
N SER A 15 1.13 -4.66 4.38
CA SER A 15 2.32 -4.88 3.54
C SER A 15 3.36 -5.71 4.28
N ALA A 16 4.16 -6.48 3.54
CA ALA A 16 5.29 -7.22 4.10
C ALA A 16 6.28 -6.32 4.88
N VAL A 17 6.43 -5.04 4.52
CA VAL A 17 7.37 -4.15 5.21
C VAL A 17 6.82 -3.58 6.52
N TYR A 18 5.50 -3.61 6.75
CA TYR A 18 4.89 -3.00 7.94
C TYR A 18 5.24 -3.79 9.20
N GLY A 19 6.07 -3.18 10.05
CA GLY A 19 6.64 -3.86 11.21
C GLY A 19 7.53 -5.05 10.84
N ALA A 20 8.18 -5.01 9.67
CA ALA A 20 9.02 -6.10 9.15
C ALA A 20 8.29 -7.46 9.12
N GLY A 21 7.07 -7.46 8.59
CA GLY A 21 6.19 -8.63 8.46
C GLY A 21 5.18 -8.77 9.60
N HIS A 22 5.41 -8.13 10.74
CA HIS A 22 4.56 -8.31 11.92
C HIS A 22 3.09 -7.91 11.70
N SER A 23 2.83 -6.90 10.86
CA SER A 23 1.45 -6.51 10.52
C SER A 23 0.68 -7.65 9.84
N GLU A 24 1.32 -8.44 8.97
CA GLU A 24 0.70 -9.59 8.32
C GLU A 24 0.45 -10.74 9.30
N GLU A 25 1.37 -10.97 10.25
CA GLU A 25 1.21 -12.00 11.30
C GLU A 25 -0.02 -11.71 12.17
N LEU A 26 -0.14 -10.47 12.67
CA LEU A 26 -1.28 -10.04 13.47
C LEU A 26 -2.59 -10.11 12.68
N LEU A 27 -2.55 -9.78 11.39
CA LEU A 27 -3.73 -9.85 10.53
C LEU A 27 -4.15 -11.30 10.28
N GLY A 28 -3.20 -12.20 10.03
CA GLY A 28 -3.43 -13.63 9.85
C GLY A 28 -4.04 -14.27 11.10
N GLU A 29 -3.48 -13.99 12.28
CA GLU A 29 -4.02 -14.47 13.56
C GLU A 29 -5.45 -13.96 13.78
N ALA A 30 -5.66 -12.65 13.68
CA ALA A 30 -6.97 -12.03 13.95
C ALA A 30 -8.06 -12.40 12.94
N LEU A 31 -7.68 -12.83 11.73
CA LEU A 31 -8.59 -13.25 10.66
C LEU A 31 -8.59 -14.76 10.39
N SER A 32 -8.05 -15.56 11.32
CA SER A 32 -8.09 -17.01 11.22
C SER A 32 -9.54 -17.51 11.16
N GLY A 33 -9.82 -18.42 10.22
CA GLY A 33 -11.17 -18.96 9.97
C GLY A 33 -12.14 -17.99 9.29
N ARG A 34 -11.72 -16.79 8.90
CA ARG A 34 -12.55 -15.74 8.28
C ARG A 34 -12.25 -15.63 6.78
N SER A 35 -12.70 -16.63 6.02
CA SER A 35 -12.41 -16.78 4.58
C SER A 35 -13.01 -15.68 3.70
N GLU A 36 -14.00 -14.94 4.20
CA GLU A 36 -14.65 -13.82 3.51
C GLU A 36 -13.88 -12.49 3.66
N ALA A 37 -12.79 -12.47 4.43
CA ALA A 37 -11.89 -11.32 4.44
C ALA A 37 -11.11 -11.23 3.13
N VAL A 38 -11.14 -10.07 2.49
CA VAL A 38 -10.36 -9.71 1.31
C VAL A 38 -9.05 -9.08 1.78
N ILE A 39 -7.92 -9.69 1.43
CA ILE A 39 -6.59 -9.24 1.84
C ILE A 39 -5.86 -8.57 0.68
N VAL A 40 -5.40 -7.35 0.94
CA VAL A 40 -4.46 -6.62 0.08
C VAL A 40 -3.12 -6.58 0.79
N SER A 41 -2.06 -7.10 0.17
CA SER A 41 -0.69 -6.93 0.65
C SER A 41 0.21 -6.34 -0.43
N LYS A 42 1.47 -6.04 -0.08
CA LYS A 42 2.41 -5.36 -0.96
C LYS A 42 3.84 -5.88 -0.77
N PHE A 43 4.57 -5.93 -1.87
CA PHE A 43 6.00 -6.25 -1.94
C PHE A 43 6.80 -5.09 -2.56
N GLY A 44 8.13 -5.21 -2.59
CA GLY A 44 9.02 -4.27 -3.27
C GLY A 44 10.03 -3.60 -2.34
N HIS A 45 9.76 -3.59 -1.04
CA HIS A 45 10.72 -3.18 -0.02
C HIS A 45 11.31 -4.39 0.68
N SER A 46 12.61 -4.35 0.95
CA SER A 46 13.31 -5.33 1.79
C SER A 46 13.51 -4.79 3.20
N PHE A 47 13.65 -5.68 4.17
CA PHE A 47 13.85 -5.32 5.57
C PHE A 47 14.71 -6.36 6.28
N ASP A 48 15.28 -5.96 7.40
CA ASP A 48 15.91 -6.87 8.35
C ASP A 48 14.92 -7.18 9.49
N PRO A 49 14.47 -8.44 9.64
CA PRO A 49 13.55 -8.83 10.71
C PRO A 49 14.08 -8.57 12.13
N ALA A 50 15.39 -8.64 12.33
CA ALA A 50 16.00 -8.50 13.66
C ALA A 50 15.97 -7.04 14.14
N SER A 51 16.40 -6.11 13.28
CA SER A 51 16.35 -4.67 13.59
C SER A 51 14.98 -4.02 13.31
N ARG A 52 14.10 -4.72 12.59
CA ARG A 52 12.81 -4.21 12.08
C ARG A 52 12.96 -2.95 11.22
N GLN A 53 14.11 -2.81 10.55
CA GLN A 53 14.41 -1.68 9.69
C GLN A 53 14.25 -2.07 8.22
N MET A 54 13.74 -1.15 7.42
CA MET A 54 13.76 -1.28 5.97
C MET A 54 15.21 -1.15 5.49
N THR A 55 15.63 -2.05 4.60
CA THR A 55 17.02 -2.14 4.10
C THR A 55 17.16 -1.67 2.66
N GLY A 56 16.04 -1.38 1.98
CA GLY A 56 16.03 -0.87 0.61
C GLY A 56 14.84 -1.39 -0.18
N SER A 57 15.02 -1.39 -1.50
CA SER A 57 14.04 -1.90 -2.45
C SER A 57 14.55 -3.18 -3.07
N ARG A 58 13.69 -4.19 -3.19
CA ARG A 58 13.98 -5.45 -3.86
C ARG A 58 12.74 -5.94 -4.59
N PHE A 59 12.87 -6.20 -5.87
CA PHE A 59 11.76 -6.49 -6.78
C PHE A 59 12.18 -7.42 -7.93
N ASP A 60 13.36 -8.03 -7.84
CA ASP A 60 13.78 -9.05 -8.79
C ASP A 60 12.84 -10.26 -8.75
N PRO A 61 12.67 -11.00 -9.87
CA PRO A 61 11.70 -12.09 -9.96
C PRO A 61 11.78 -13.16 -8.86
N GLU A 62 12.99 -13.49 -8.39
CA GLU A 62 13.20 -14.44 -7.29
C GLU A 62 12.63 -13.88 -5.98
N TYR A 63 12.94 -12.62 -5.68
CA TYR A 63 12.40 -11.94 -4.51
C TYR A 63 10.89 -11.81 -4.55
N VAL A 64 10.27 -11.52 -5.70
CA VAL A 64 8.81 -11.41 -5.78
C VAL A 64 8.14 -12.71 -5.34
N ARG A 65 8.62 -13.86 -5.84
CA ARG A 65 8.10 -15.19 -5.43
C ARG A 65 8.32 -15.44 -3.95
N TRP A 66 9.53 -15.17 -3.47
CA TRP A 66 9.86 -15.34 -2.05
C TRP A 66 8.97 -14.46 -1.15
N SER A 67 8.78 -13.20 -1.52
CA SER A 67 8.02 -12.23 -0.74
C SER A 67 6.53 -12.58 -0.69
N VAL A 68 5.95 -13.03 -1.81
CA VAL A 68 4.56 -13.51 -1.85
C VAL A 68 4.39 -14.77 -1.00
N GLY A 69 5.29 -15.76 -1.14
CA GLY A 69 5.26 -16.98 -0.34
C GLY A 69 5.38 -16.71 1.17
N GLU A 70 6.26 -15.79 1.56
CA GLU A 70 6.38 -15.38 2.95
C GLU A 70 5.15 -14.60 3.45
N SER A 71 4.49 -13.82 2.59
CA SER A 71 3.25 -13.13 2.95
C SER A 71 2.11 -14.13 3.17
N LEU A 72 1.97 -15.14 2.30
CA LEU A 72 1.02 -16.26 2.48
C LEU A 72 1.26 -16.98 3.81
N ARG A 73 2.53 -17.29 4.12
CA ARG A 73 2.93 -17.94 5.38
C ARG A 73 2.55 -17.09 6.60
N ARG A 74 2.86 -15.79 6.61
CA ARG A 74 2.54 -14.89 7.74
C ARG A 74 1.04 -14.69 7.91
N LEU A 75 0.30 -14.55 6.80
CA LEU A 75 -1.15 -14.40 6.81
C LEU A 75 -1.88 -15.71 7.16
N GLY A 76 -1.20 -16.87 7.04
CA GLY A 76 -1.81 -18.19 7.25
C GLY A 76 -2.91 -18.47 6.22
N ARG A 77 -2.68 -18.13 4.95
CA ARG A 77 -3.66 -18.28 3.86
C ARG A 77 -3.05 -19.00 2.66
N ASP A 78 -3.90 -19.72 1.95
CA ASP A 78 -3.53 -20.40 0.70
C ASP A 78 -3.52 -19.45 -0.52
N GLY A 79 -4.10 -18.26 -0.39
CA GLY A 79 -4.10 -17.25 -1.43
C GLY A 79 -4.31 -15.83 -0.88
N ILE A 80 -3.72 -14.83 -1.56
CA ILE A 80 -3.91 -13.40 -1.29
C ILE A 80 -4.84 -12.81 -2.36
N ASP A 81 -5.83 -12.01 -1.97
CA ASP A 81 -6.78 -11.46 -2.94
C ASP A 81 -6.12 -10.46 -3.89
N VAL A 82 -5.32 -9.51 -3.38
CA VAL A 82 -4.60 -8.53 -4.19
C VAL A 82 -3.17 -8.36 -3.69
N MET A 83 -2.20 -8.52 -4.59
CA MET A 83 -0.80 -8.18 -4.33
C MET A 83 -0.40 -6.90 -5.08
N LEU A 84 0.09 -5.89 -4.36
CA LEU A 84 0.52 -4.62 -4.96
C LEU A 84 2.05 -4.50 -5.01
N LEU A 85 2.57 -3.96 -6.11
CA LEU A 85 3.91 -3.38 -6.12
C LEU A 85 3.90 -2.09 -5.27
N HIS A 86 4.73 -2.03 -4.23
CA HIS A 86 4.73 -0.92 -3.25
C HIS A 86 5.61 0.27 -3.68
N LEU A 87 6.51 0.06 -4.64
CA LEU A 87 7.46 1.08 -5.11
C LEU A 87 6.75 2.09 -6.03
N ASN A 88 6.38 3.24 -5.49
CA ASN A 88 5.55 4.25 -6.15
C ASN A 88 6.06 4.68 -7.53
N ASP A 89 7.36 4.98 -7.60
CA ASP A 89 8.06 5.64 -8.69
C ASP A 89 8.99 4.71 -9.49
N LEU A 90 8.87 3.38 -9.29
CA LEU A 90 9.64 2.42 -10.08
C LEU A 90 9.33 2.61 -11.57
N SER A 91 10.35 2.66 -12.43
CA SER A 91 10.12 2.79 -13.86
C SER A 91 9.39 1.57 -14.42
N ILE A 92 8.58 1.80 -15.47
CA ILE A 92 7.83 0.74 -16.16
C ILE A 92 8.75 -0.42 -16.57
N GLU A 93 9.91 -0.12 -17.14
CA GLU A 93 10.91 -1.12 -17.55
C GLU A 93 11.39 -2.01 -16.39
N HIS A 94 11.63 -1.44 -15.21
CA HIS A 94 12.08 -2.20 -14.05
C HIS A 94 10.94 -2.94 -13.34
N ALA A 95 9.70 -2.47 -13.48
CA ALA A 95 8.53 -3.12 -12.92
C ALA A 95 8.05 -4.31 -13.76
N GLU A 96 8.30 -4.28 -15.08
CA GLU A 96 7.87 -5.29 -16.07
C GLU A 96 8.17 -6.74 -15.63
N PRO A 97 9.40 -7.12 -15.23
CA PRO A 97 9.68 -8.49 -14.84
C PRO A 97 8.93 -8.90 -13.57
N ALA A 98 8.71 -7.98 -12.63
CA ALA A 98 7.93 -8.27 -11.42
C ALA A 98 6.46 -8.56 -11.74
N PHE A 99 5.87 -7.82 -12.67
CA PHE A 99 4.49 -8.07 -13.11
C PHE A 99 4.33 -9.37 -13.90
N GLU A 100 5.35 -9.80 -14.66
CA GLU A 100 5.34 -11.14 -15.28
C GLU A 100 5.31 -12.26 -14.24
N VAL A 101 5.99 -12.07 -13.10
CA VAL A 101 5.93 -13.01 -11.97
C VAL A 101 4.53 -13.03 -11.35
N LEU A 102 3.94 -11.87 -11.10
CA LEU A 102 2.59 -11.80 -10.53
C LEU A 102 1.56 -12.47 -11.42
N GLU A 103 1.67 -12.33 -12.75
CA GLU A 103 0.85 -13.08 -13.71
C GLU A 103 0.99 -14.61 -13.57
N GLN A 104 2.21 -15.11 -13.32
CA GLN A 104 2.42 -16.54 -13.06
C GLN A 104 1.80 -16.97 -11.73
N LEU A 105 1.92 -16.15 -10.70
CA LEU A 105 1.34 -16.42 -9.37
C LEU A 105 -0.20 -16.36 -9.38
N VAL A 106 -0.80 -15.52 -10.23
CA VAL A 106 -2.24 -15.56 -10.53
C VAL A 106 -2.62 -16.91 -11.14
N ARG A 107 -1.88 -17.37 -12.15
CA ARG A 107 -2.13 -18.68 -12.79
C ARG A 107 -1.94 -19.86 -11.82
N ALA A 108 -1.02 -19.74 -10.87
CA ALA A 108 -0.77 -20.75 -9.85
C ALA A 108 -1.82 -20.75 -8.72
N GLY A 109 -2.56 -19.65 -8.54
CA GLY A 109 -3.56 -19.49 -7.50
C GLY A 109 -3.03 -18.91 -6.18
N ASP A 110 -1.73 -18.60 -6.10
CA ASP A 110 -1.08 -17.98 -4.92
C ASP A 110 -1.65 -16.58 -4.63
N ILE A 111 -2.05 -15.87 -5.69
CA ILE A 111 -2.75 -14.59 -5.60
C ILE A 111 -3.94 -14.58 -6.56
N ARG A 112 -5.01 -13.85 -6.26
CA ARG A 112 -6.19 -13.75 -7.17
C ARG A 112 -6.00 -12.67 -8.23
N SER A 113 -5.40 -11.55 -7.84
CA SER A 113 -5.04 -10.48 -8.75
C SER A 113 -3.87 -9.67 -8.19
N TYR A 114 -3.41 -8.70 -8.96
CA TYR A 114 -2.36 -7.79 -8.57
C TYR A 114 -2.63 -6.36 -9.03
N GLY A 115 -1.73 -5.47 -8.62
CA GLY A 115 -1.83 -4.06 -8.91
C GLY A 115 -0.56 -3.29 -8.58
N TRP A 116 -0.66 -1.97 -8.62
CA TRP A 116 0.44 -1.07 -8.28
C TRP A 116 -0.02 0.00 -7.29
N SER A 117 0.71 0.18 -6.20
CA SER A 117 0.62 1.40 -5.39
C SER A 117 1.44 2.51 -6.05
N THR A 118 0.83 3.28 -6.96
CA THR A 118 1.49 4.33 -7.73
C THR A 118 0.62 5.57 -7.87
N ASP A 119 1.23 6.75 -7.85
CA ASP A 119 0.60 8.04 -8.11
C ASP A 119 0.71 8.45 -9.60
N PHE A 120 1.27 7.59 -10.47
CA PHE A 120 1.57 7.88 -11.88
C PHE A 120 0.59 7.20 -12.86
N PRO A 121 -0.26 7.94 -13.59
CA PRO A 121 -1.21 7.37 -14.55
C PRO A 121 -0.55 6.57 -15.69
N SER A 122 0.66 6.96 -16.11
CA SER A 122 1.44 6.24 -17.13
C SER A 122 1.78 4.81 -16.69
N SER A 123 2.05 4.61 -15.40
CA SER A 123 2.31 3.30 -14.82
C SER A 123 1.06 2.42 -14.87
N VAL A 124 -0.12 2.99 -14.65
CA VAL A 124 -1.40 2.27 -14.82
C VAL A 124 -1.60 1.88 -16.28
N GLN A 125 -1.45 2.83 -17.21
CA GLN A 125 -1.66 2.60 -18.64
C GLN A 125 -0.75 1.51 -19.21
N ALA A 126 0.48 1.38 -18.71
CA ALA A 126 1.42 0.37 -19.18
C ALA A 126 1.02 -1.08 -18.86
N PHE A 127 0.20 -1.29 -17.82
CA PHE A 127 -0.10 -2.63 -17.29
C PHE A 127 -1.59 -2.98 -17.27
N ALA A 128 -2.48 -2.02 -17.53
CA ALA A 128 -3.93 -2.18 -17.43
C ALA A 128 -4.54 -3.25 -18.35
N ASP A 129 -3.91 -3.53 -19.50
CA ASP A 129 -4.40 -4.56 -20.44
C ASP A 129 -4.14 -6.00 -19.95
N ARG A 130 -3.41 -6.18 -18.85
CA ARG A 130 -3.13 -7.50 -18.28
C ARG A 130 -4.30 -8.01 -17.46
N SER A 131 -4.69 -9.25 -17.69
CA SER A 131 -5.84 -9.87 -17.03
C SER A 131 -5.76 -9.88 -15.50
N GLY A 132 -4.56 -10.01 -14.92
CA GLY A 132 -4.39 -9.99 -13.47
C GLY A 132 -4.26 -8.59 -12.85
N PHE A 133 -4.03 -7.55 -13.65
CA PHE A 133 -3.87 -6.18 -13.15
C PHE A 133 -5.25 -5.54 -12.95
N SER A 134 -5.66 -5.41 -11.69
CA SER A 134 -7.07 -5.07 -11.36
C SER A 134 -7.21 -3.91 -10.38
N THR A 135 -6.13 -3.49 -9.73
CA THR A 135 -6.17 -2.55 -8.61
C THR A 135 -5.04 -1.53 -8.71
N VAL A 136 -5.35 -0.28 -8.43
CA VAL A 136 -4.35 0.77 -8.20
C VAL A 136 -4.55 1.35 -6.81
N GLN A 137 -3.44 1.60 -6.10
CA GLN A 137 -3.46 2.35 -4.85
C GLN A 137 -2.73 3.69 -5.06
N HIS A 138 -3.39 4.81 -4.78
CA HIS A 138 -2.83 6.14 -5.01
C HIS A 138 -3.25 7.13 -3.92
N SER A 139 -2.51 8.22 -3.79
CA SER A 139 -2.84 9.30 -2.87
C SER A 139 -4.03 10.10 -3.40
N MET A 140 -5.00 10.38 -2.52
CA MET A 140 -6.09 11.32 -2.81
C MET A 140 -6.73 11.78 -1.50
N ASN A 141 -7.04 13.07 -1.41
CA ASN A 141 -7.85 13.66 -0.34
C ASN A 141 -8.30 15.06 -0.78
N VAL A 142 -8.92 15.83 0.11
CA VAL A 142 -9.45 17.16 -0.24
C VAL A 142 -8.38 18.19 -0.61
N PHE A 143 -7.11 17.98 -0.24
CA PHE A 143 -5.99 18.84 -0.68
C PHE A 143 -5.39 18.40 -2.02
N PHE A 144 -5.57 17.13 -2.40
CA PHE A 144 -4.97 16.52 -3.58
C PHE A 144 -5.99 15.59 -4.27
N ASP A 145 -6.66 16.06 -5.29
CA ASP A 145 -7.85 15.43 -5.91
C ASP A 145 -7.55 14.41 -7.03
N ALA A 146 -6.28 14.23 -7.40
CA ALA A 146 -5.75 13.18 -8.29
C ALA A 146 -6.58 12.86 -9.57
N PRO A 147 -7.08 13.86 -10.33
CA PRO A 147 -8.08 13.64 -11.38
C PRO A 147 -7.57 12.76 -12.53
N SER A 148 -6.29 12.89 -12.89
CA SER A 148 -5.67 12.07 -13.95
C SER A 148 -5.56 10.60 -13.57
N MET A 149 -5.29 10.30 -12.29
CA MET A 149 -5.26 8.94 -11.77
C MET A 149 -6.66 8.33 -11.71
N CYS A 150 -7.62 9.07 -11.17
CA CYS A 150 -9.02 8.66 -11.13
C CYS A 150 -9.56 8.32 -12.52
N LYS A 151 -9.23 9.16 -13.52
CA LYS A 151 -9.56 8.90 -14.92
C LYS A 151 -8.88 7.63 -15.45
N ALA A 152 -7.57 7.47 -15.25
CA ALA A 152 -6.85 6.30 -15.73
C ALA A 152 -7.39 5.00 -15.13
N ALA A 153 -7.71 4.98 -13.85
CA ALA A 153 -8.32 3.83 -13.21
C ALA A 153 -9.74 3.55 -13.73
N TYR A 154 -10.56 4.59 -13.89
CA TYR A 154 -11.92 4.46 -14.42
C TYR A 154 -11.94 3.92 -15.86
N ASP A 155 -11.13 4.51 -16.75
CA ASP A 155 -11.07 4.12 -18.17
C ASP A 155 -10.64 2.65 -18.33
N ASN A 156 -9.86 2.12 -17.38
CA ASN A 156 -9.36 0.74 -17.37
C ASN A 156 -10.14 -0.20 -16.43
N SER A 157 -11.27 0.24 -15.87
CA SER A 157 -12.11 -0.55 -14.95
C SER A 157 -11.37 -1.11 -13.72
N LEU A 158 -10.41 -0.36 -13.18
CA LEU A 158 -9.61 -0.77 -12.03
C LEU A 158 -10.24 -0.35 -10.70
N ALA A 159 -10.12 -1.20 -9.69
CA ALA A 159 -10.40 -0.83 -8.32
C ALA A 159 -9.38 0.20 -7.81
N GLN A 160 -9.85 1.19 -7.05
CA GLN A 160 -9.01 2.26 -6.51
C GLN A 160 -8.95 2.16 -4.99
N LEU A 161 -7.73 2.15 -4.45
CA LEU A 161 -7.47 2.25 -3.01
C LEU A 161 -6.81 3.59 -2.71
N THR A 162 -7.43 4.40 -1.86
CA THR A 162 -6.94 5.74 -1.56
C THR A 162 -5.99 5.73 -0.36
N ARG A 163 -4.72 6.09 -0.58
CA ARG A 163 -3.77 6.44 0.48
C ARG A 163 -4.00 7.85 0.99
N SER A 164 -3.72 8.03 2.28
CA SER A 164 -3.75 9.32 2.97
C SER A 164 -5.06 10.10 2.85
N PRO A 165 -6.27 9.47 2.96
CA PRO A 165 -7.54 10.19 2.86
C PRO A 165 -7.72 11.27 3.95
N LEU A 166 -7.01 11.12 5.09
CA LEU A 166 -7.02 12.07 6.20
C LEU A 166 -5.73 12.91 6.30
N ALA A 167 -4.91 12.97 5.25
CA ALA A 167 -3.70 13.80 5.21
C ALA A 167 -2.78 13.61 6.43
N MET A 168 -2.46 12.35 6.76
CA MET A 168 -1.67 11.98 7.95
C MET A 168 -2.21 12.54 9.29
N GLY A 169 -3.51 12.80 9.36
CA GLY A 169 -4.23 13.29 10.53
C GLY A 169 -4.55 14.79 10.48
N VAL A 170 -4.02 15.55 9.52
CA VAL A 170 -4.30 17.00 9.40
C VAL A 170 -5.79 17.26 9.24
N LEU A 171 -6.46 16.52 8.35
CA LEU A 171 -7.91 16.63 8.07
C LEU A 171 -8.84 16.21 9.21
N THR A 172 -8.27 15.80 10.35
CA THR A 172 -9.06 15.54 11.57
C THR A 172 -9.23 16.77 12.46
N GLY A 173 -8.58 17.89 12.11
CA GLY A 173 -8.57 19.13 12.91
C GLY A 173 -7.65 19.10 14.14
N LYS A 174 -7.02 17.94 14.44
CA LYS A 174 -6.20 17.71 15.64
C LYS A 174 -4.90 18.54 15.73
N PHE A 175 -4.46 19.14 14.63
CA PHE A 175 -3.19 19.87 14.53
C PHE A 175 -3.36 21.38 14.35
N SER A 176 -4.58 21.90 14.48
CA SER A 176 -4.91 23.33 14.33
C SER A 176 -4.30 24.22 15.42
N ASP A 177 -3.88 23.66 16.55
CA ASP A 177 -3.20 24.39 17.64
C ASP A 177 -1.68 24.48 17.45
N GLY A 178 -1.18 24.03 16.29
CA GLY A 178 0.24 24.07 15.94
C GLY A 178 1.10 23.07 16.70
N ARG A 179 0.55 22.10 17.45
CA ARG A 179 1.36 21.10 18.19
C ARG A 179 2.38 20.38 17.32
N THR A 180 3.49 19.97 17.93
CA THR A 180 4.52 19.14 17.28
C THR A 180 4.28 17.65 17.49
N VAL A 181 4.67 16.83 16.51
CA VAL A 181 4.78 15.38 16.68
C VAL A 181 6.12 14.99 17.35
N PRO A 182 6.21 13.81 17.99
CA PRO A 182 7.46 13.29 18.53
C PRO A 182 8.56 13.07 17.47
N PRO A 183 9.86 13.07 17.84
CA PRO A 183 10.95 12.86 16.89
C PRO A 183 10.99 11.49 16.23
N ASP A 184 10.46 10.45 16.87
CA ASP A 184 10.37 9.08 16.36
C ASP A 184 9.10 8.82 15.51
N ASP A 185 8.28 9.85 15.30
CA ASP A 185 7.12 9.81 14.41
C ASP A 185 7.54 10.02 12.95
N VAL A 186 6.99 9.23 12.02
CA VAL A 186 7.25 9.36 10.58
C VAL A 186 6.95 10.78 10.03
N ARG A 187 6.08 11.54 10.69
CA ARG A 187 5.76 12.94 10.34
C ARG A 187 6.86 13.95 10.71
N SER A 188 7.82 13.56 11.56
CA SER A 188 8.98 14.39 11.89
C SER A 188 10.10 14.27 10.84
N VAL A 189 10.08 13.17 10.06
CA VAL A 189 11.15 12.81 9.14
C VAL A 189 11.06 13.65 7.86
N PRO A 190 12.11 14.42 7.50
CA PRO A 190 12.16 15.12 6.23
C PRO A 190 12.30 14.13 5.07
N ALA A 191 11.35 14.17 4.12
CA ALA A 191 11.38 13.37 2.92
C ALA A 191 10.51 14.01 1.82
N ASP A 192 10.76 13.69 0.56
CA ASP A 192 10.03 14.26 -0.58
C ASP A 192 8.53 13.92 -0.56
N TRP A 193 8.17 12.76 0.04
CA TRP A 193 6.78 12.35 0.23
C TRP A 193 6.09 13.06 1.41
N GLN A 194 6.82 13.80 2.24
CA GLN A 194 6.28 14.51 3.40
C GLN A 194 5.73 15.88 3.01
N VAL A 195 4.51 15.88 2.50
CA VAL A 195 3.82 17.10 2.04
C VAL A 195 2.95 17.75 3.11
N TYR A 196 2.65 17.06 4.23
CA TYR A 196 1.69 17.54 5.23
C TYR A 196 2.35 18.19 6.46
N PHE A 197 3.57 17.77 6.78
CA PHE A 197 4.32 18.24 7.95
C PHE A 197 5.64 18.89 7.54
N GLU A 198 6.07 19.89 8.29
CA GLU A 198 7.37 20.53 8.17
C GLU A 198 7.88 20.85 9.58
N ALA A 199 9.16 20.55 9.85
CA ALA A 199 9.77 20.73 11.17
C ALA A 199 8.92 20.17 12.32
N SER A 200 8.37 18.96 12.13
CA SER A 200 7.49 18.26 13.07
C SER A 200 6.13 18.92 13.36
N ARG A 201 5.71 19.93 12.59
CA ARG A 201 4.38 20.57 12.69
C ARG A 201 3.59 20.37 11.41
N ALA A 202 2.26 20.32 11.51
CA ALA A 202 1.42 20.38 10.32
C ALA A 202 1.64 21.73 9.62
N ARG A 203 1.70 21.73 8.28
CA ARG A 203 1.85 22.95 7.48
C ARG A 203 0.66 23.88 7.72
N SER A 204 0.93 25.14 8.05
CA SER A 204 -0.09 26.13 8.40
C SER A 204 -1.10 26.34 7.27
N GLU A 205 -0.62 26.35 6.02
CA GLU A 205 -1.44 26.54 4.83
C GLU A 205 -2.50 25.44 4.68
N LEU A 206 -2.26 24.25 5.21
CA LEU A 206 -3.22 23.15 5.20
C LEU A 206 -4.18 23.23 6.38
N THR A 207 -3.69 23.59 7.57
CA THR A 207 -4.54 23.68 8.76
C THR A 207 -5.51 24.86 8.71
N GLU A 208 -5.17 25.94 8.02
CA GLU A 208 -6.04 27.12 7.86
C GLU A 208 -7.23 26.88 6.92
N GLN A 209 -7.21 25.80 6.15
CA GLN A 209 -8.29 25.41 5.23
C GLN A 209 -9.37 24.52 5.89
N ILE A 210 -9.17 24.10 7.14
CA ILE A 210 -10.04 23.18 7.89
C ILE A 210 -10.77 23.94 8.99
#